data_AF-A0A918HQI1-F1
#
_entry.id   AF-A0A918HQI1-F1
#
_cell.length_a   1.000
_cell.length_b   1.000
_cell.length_c   1.000
_cell.angle_alpha   90.00
_cell.angle_beta   90.00
_cell.angle_gamma   90.00
#
_symmetry.space_group_name_H-M   'P 1'
#
loop_
_entity.id
_entity.type
_entity.pdbx_description
1 polymer ?
#
loop_
_entity_poly.entity_id
_entity_poly.type
_entity_poly.pdbx_seq_one_letter_code
_entity_poly.pdbx_strand_id
1 'polypeptide(L)'
;MENITELEGVAAALAAVRAELEGLGHTLDVIPFGRLTYKTGIAESTIRKLFAGEPVSPDEVDPPFQDRLQFLLKTRLHPDGRPYSRPELAEAARVDRSMITNLLNGKRQPGFETSRDLAKHFKVPGFFSIGPEEALLAALEPVLEQARMLAELKGHQVERVALRGSTAGSDELARELNAAIHQVLTTAQAMRQTSEEPDDDPELRELTDTMRSLPASSRKGVMGALRSAVGLARNNDQG
;
A
#
# COMPACT_ATOMS: atom_id res chain seq x y z
N MET A 1 34.23 3.78 -6.04
CA MET A 1 33.94 5.23 -5.94
C MET A 1 32.46 5.51 -6.18
N GLU A 2 31.77 4.75 -7.05
CA GLU A 2 30.32 4.87 -7.26
C GLU A 2 29.47 4.74 -5.98
N ASN A 3 29.70 3.72 -5.13
CA ASN A 3 28.90 3.53 -3.90
C ASN A 3 28.98 4.67 -2.87
N ILE A 4 30.06 5.48 -2.86
CA ILE A 4 30.20 6.60 -1.93
C ILE A 4 29.36 7.78 -2.41
N THR A 5 29.36 8.04 -3.72
CA THR A 5 28.57 9.09 -4.35
C THR A 5 27.06 8.80 -4.23
N GLU A 6 26.65 7.54 -4.33
CA GLU A 6 25.27 7.13 -4.10
C GLU A 6 24.85 7.36 -2.64
N LEU A 7 25.72 7.05 -1.67
CA LEU A 7 25.44 7.29 -0.25
C LEU A 7 25.29 8.79 0.07
N GLU A 8 26.14 9.63 -0.51
CA GLU A 8 26.04 11.09 -0.41
C GLU A 8 24.74 11.61 -1.04
N GLY A 9 24.33 11.06 -2.18
CA GLY A 9 23.05 11.36 -2.83
C GLY A 9 21.85 11.03 -1.92
N VAL A 10 21.83 9.82 -1.36
CA VAL A 10 20.81 9.38 -0.38
C VAL A 10 20.75 10.34 0.81
N ALA A 11 21.90 10.68 1.40
CA ALA A 11 21.96 11.56 2.56
C ALA A 11 21.45 12.98 2.23
N ALA A 12 21.83 13.54 1.09
CA ALA A 12 21.37 14.85 0.63
C ALA A 12 19.85 14.85 0.38
N ALA A 13 19.32 13.80 -0.24
CA ALA A 13 17.90 13.70 -0.51
C ALA A 13 17.08 13.57 0.79
N LEU A 14 17.54 12.77 1.75
CA LEU A 14 16.89 12.64 3.06
C LEU A 14 16.99 13.93 3.90
N ALA A 15 18.08 14.69 3.77
CA ALA A 15 18.18 16.01 4.40
C ALA A 15 17.14 17.00 3.82
N ALA A 16 16.87 16.95 2.52
CA ALA A 16 15.82 17.74 1.89
C ALA A 16 14.42 17.35 2.40
N VAL A 17 14.14 16.04 2.51
CA VAL A 17 12.90 15.51 3.11
C VAL A 17 12.73 16.00 4.55
N ARG A 18 13.80 15.95 5.36
CA ARG A 18 13.79 16.46 6.73
C ARG A 18 13.48 17.96 6.78
N ALA A 19 14.16 18.76 5.98
CA ALA A 19 13.94 20.20 5.92
C ALA A 19 12.50 20.55 5.50
N GLU A 20 11.93 19.79 4.57
CA GLU A 20 10.55 19.96 4.15
C GLU A 20 9.56 19.66 5.30
N LEU A 21 9.73 18.53 6.00
CA LEU A 21 8.90 18.19 7.15
C LEU A 21 8.97 19.26 8.25
N GLU A 22 10.17 19.78 8.53
CA GLU A 22 10.37 20.89 9.48
C GLU A 22 9.65 22.16 9.03
N GLY A 23 9.71 22.50 7.73
CA GLY A 23 8.97 23.63 7.14
C GLY A 23 7.45 23.48 7.24
N LEU A 24 6.94 22.24 7.25
CA LEU A 24 5.53 21.92 7.45
C LEU A 24 5.14 21.84 8.94
N GLY A 25 6.09 22.04 9.86
CA GLY A 25 5.86 21.98 11.31
C GLY A 25 5.71 20.56 11.87
N HIS A 26 6.25 19.56 11.17
CA HIS A 26 6.27 18.17 11.62
C HIS A 26 7.67 17.75 12.08
N THR A 27 7.73 16.80 13.02
CA THR A 27 8.96 16.13 13.43
C THR A 27 9.13 14.81 12.68
N LEU A 28 10.30 14.18 12.81
CA LEU A 28 10.56 12.85 12.22
C LEU A 28 9.63 11.74 12.76
N ASP A 29 8.90 11.98 13.85
CA ASP A 29 7.97 11.00 14.44
C ASP A 29 6.78 10.69 13.52
N VAL A 30 6.48 11.57 12.56
CA VAL A 30 5.45 11.31 11.54
C VAL A 30 5.90 10.27 10.52
N ILE A 31 7.19 9.94 10.46
CA ILE A 31 7.74 8.96 9.53
C ILE A 31 7.50 7.54 10.08
N PRO A 32 6.73 6.70 9.38
CA PRO A 32 6.52 5.31 9.80
C PRO A 32 7.73 4.46 9.41
N PHE A 33 8.82 4.52 10.19
CA PHE A 33 10.08 3.83 9.90
C PHE A 33 9.91 2.33 9.65
N GLY A 34 9.07 1.63 10.42
CA GLY A 34 8.77 0.23 10.19
C GLY A 34 8.16 -0.05 8.81
N ARG A 35 7.35 0.89 8.28
CA ARG A 35 6.79 0.78 6.92
C ARG A 35 7.87 1.04 5.86
N LEU A 36 8.81 1.95 6.11
CA LEU A 36 9.95 2.17 5.23
C LEU A 36 10.81 0.92 5.16
N THR A 37 11.22 0.37 6.31
CA THR A 37 11.96 -0.89 6.39
C THR A 37 11.23 -2.02 5.67
N TYR A 38 9.93 -2.16 5.89
CA TYR A 38 9.13 -3.18 5.20
C TYR A 38 9.13 -3.02 3.66
N LYS A 39 9.13 -1.78 3.16
CA LYS A 39 9.13 -1.48 1.72
C LYS A 39 10.51 -1.60 1.07
N THR A 40 11.57 -1.15 1.75
CA THR A 40 12.90 -1.00 1.15
C THR A 40 13.87 -2.12 1.55
N GLY A 41 13.61 -2.82 2.66
CA GLY A 41 14.55 -3.78 3.24
C GLY A 41 15.68 -3.16 4.06
N ILE A 42 15.76 -1.83 4.14
CA ILE A 42 16.79 -1.12 4.91
C ILE A 42 16.39 -1.09 6.38
N ALA A 43 17.32 -1.43 7.26
CA ALA A 43 17.07 -1.49 8.69
C ALA A 43 16.63 -0.12 9.24
N GLU A 44 15.66 -0.12 10.15
CA GLU A 44 15.15 1.11 10.78
C GLU A 44 16.26 1.92 11.44
N SER A 45 17.20 1.26 12.11
CA SER A 45 18.38 1.91 12.70
C SER A 45 19.20 2.67 11.65
N THR A 46 19.39 2.10 10.46
CA THR A 46 20.13 2.72 9.36
C THR A 46 19.38 3.93 8.81
N ILE A 47 18.06 3.81 8.60
CA ILE A 47 17.22 4.92 8.13
C ILE A 47 17.29 6.08 9.14
N ARG A 48 17.22 5.79 10.45
CA ARG A 48 17.34 6.80 11.50
C ARG A 48 18.70 7.50 11.50
N LYS A 49 19.81 6.75 11.38
CA LYS A 49 21.16 7.31 11.24
C LYS A 49 21.24 8.25 10.04
N LEU A 50 20.71 7.82 8.89
CA LEU A 50 20.66 8.65 7.68
C LEU A 50 19.91 9.97 7.90
N PHE A 51 18.74 9.94 8.55
CA PHE A 51 18.00 11.16 8.89
C PHE A 51 18.71 12.04 9.94
N ALA A 52 19.54 11.44 10.80
CA ALA A 52 20.37 12.15 11.76
C ALA A 52 21.66 12.71 11.14
N GLY A 53 21.96 12.41 9.87
CA GLY A 53 23.23 12.76 9.22
C GLY A 53 24.43 11.98 9.78
N GLU A 54 24.18 10.86 10.44
CA GLU A 54 25.22 9.99 10.98
C GLU A 54 25.84 9.13 9.86
N PRO A 55 27.14 8.79 9.97
CA PRO A 55 27.79 7.94 9.00
C PRO A 55 27.19 6.53 9.01
N VAL A 56 26.90 6.02 7.81
CA VAL A 56 26.43 4.65 7.56
C VAL A 56 27.32 4.01 6.51
N SER A 57 27.50 2.69 6.61
CA SER A 57 28.24 1.95 5.58
C SER A 57 27.36 1.73 4.34
N PRO A 58 27.96 1.61 3.13
CA PRO A 58 27.20 1.29 1.91
C PRO A 58 26.40 -0.01 2.04
N ASP A 59 26.96 -1.04 2.68
CA ASP A 59 26.30 -2.34 2.85
C ASP A 59 25.10 -2.27 3.83
N GLU A 60 25.05 -1.28 4.73
CA GLU A 60 23.87 -1.04 5.58
C GLU A 60 22.69 -0.47 4.77
N VAL A 61 22.97 0.24 3.67
CA VAL A 61 21.99 0.94 2.83
C VAL A 61 21.60 0.12 1.60
N ASP A 62 22.56 -0.58 1.02
CA ASP A 62 22.37 -1.56 -0.06
C ASP A 62 22.84 -2.95 0.39
N PRO A 63 22.03 -3.66 1.19
CA PRO A 63 22.41 -4.98 1.64
C PRO A 63 22.47 -5.96 0.46
N PRO A 64 23.39 -6.95 0.49
CA PRO A 64 23.50 -7.97 -0.54
C PRO A 64 22.18 -8.68 -0.84
N PHE A 65 22.05 -9.21 -2.06
CA PHE A 65 20.85 -9.93 -2.50
C PHE A 65 20.41 -11.04 -1.51
N GLN A 66 21.37 -11.76 -0.93
CA GLN A 66 21.10 -12.79 0.08
C GLN A 66 20.31 -12.24 1.26
N ASP A 67 20.76 -11.11 1.83
CA ASP A 67 20.16 -10.51 3.02
C ASP A 67 18.79 -9.92 2.68
N ARG A 68 18.65 -9.29 1.51
CA ARG A 68 17.37 -8.82 0.98
C ARG A 68 16.37 -9.98 0.82
N LEU A 69 16.80 -11.12 0.28
CA LEU A 69 15.94 -12.29 0.11
C LEU A 69 15.54 -12.91 1.47
N GLN A 70 16.48 -13.00 2.41
CA GLN A 70 16.18 -13.46 3.77
C GLN A 70 15.22 -12.51 4.49
N PHE A 71 15.35 -11.19 4.29
CA PHE A 71 14.44 -10.19 4.81
C PHE A 71 13.01 -10.41 4.28
N LEU A 72 12.84 -10.65 2.98
CA LEU A 72 11.53 -10.97 2.40
C LEU A 72 10.94 -12.25 2.99
N LEU A 73 11.73 -13.30 3.19
CA LEU A 73 11.23 -14.54 3.81
C LEU A 73 10.77 -14.37 5.27
N LYS A 74 11.40 -13.46 6.01
CA LYS A 74 11.03 -13.15 7.40
C LYS A 74 9.79 -12.26 7.49
N THR A 75 9.59 -11.36 6.53
CA THR A 75 8.56 -10.31 6.59
C THR A 75 7.33 -10.59 5.72
N ARG A 76 7.48 -11.37 4.66
CA ARG A 76 6.43 -11.73 3.71
C ARG A 76 6.10 -13.21 3.88
N LEU A 77 5.17 -13.48 4.77
CA LEU A 77 4.67 -14.83 4.99
C LEU A 77 3.77 -15.26 3.82
N HIS A 78 3.69 -16.57 3.62
CA HIS A 78 2.73 -17.19 2.72
C HIS A 78 1.30 -16.89 3.20
N PRO A 79 0.27 -16.91 2.33
CA PRO A 79 -1.12 -16.64 2.71
C PRO A 79 -1.68 -17.48 3.87
N ASP A 80 -1.10 -18.65 4.14
CA ASP A 80 -1.44 -19.53 5.28
C ASP A 80 -0.68 -19.18 6.57
N GLY A 81 0.14 -18.11 6.56
CA GLY A 81 0.91 -17.64 7.70
C GLY A 81 2.28 -18.31 7.90
N ARG A 82 2.68 -19.27 7.06
CA ARG A 82 4.02 -19.91 7.19
C ARG A 82 5.08 -19.20 6.31
N PRO A 83 6.38 -19.41 6.56
CA PRO A 83 7.41 -18.97 5.62
C PRO A 83 7.37 -19.75 4.29
N TYR A 84 7.69 -19.07 3.18
CA TYR A 84 7.83 -19.73 1.88
C TYR A 84 8.94 -20.79 1.90
N SER A 85 8.65 -21.95 1.34
CA SER A 85 9.57 -23.07 1.26
C SER A 85 10.50 -22.94 0.04
N ARG A 86 11.67 -23.57 0.11
CA ARG A 86 12.65 -23.55 -1.00
C ARG A 86 12.09 -24.10 -2.32
N PRO A 87 11.28 -25.18 -2.35
CA PRO A 87 10.63 -25.64 -3.57
C PRO A 87 9.69 -24.59 -4.19
N GLU A 88 8.88 -23.90 -3.38
CA GLU A 88 7.96 -22.86 -3.88
C GLU A 88 8.71 -21.70 -4.51
N LEU A 89 9.81 -21.26 -3.87
CA LEU A 89 10.66 -20.22 -4.43
C LEU A 89 11.35 -20.66 -5.73
N ALA A 90 11.74 -21.93 -5.81
CA ALA A 90 12.39 -22.49 -6.99
C ALA A 90 11.43 -22.52 -8.17
N GLU A 91 10.19 -22.95 -7.94
CA GLU A 91 9.11 -22.93 -8.93
C GLU A 91 8.79 -21.49 -9.37
N ALA A 92 8.60 -20.58 -8.41
CA ALA A 92 8.30 -19.18 -8.68
C ALA A 92 9.38 -18.49 -9.51
N ALA A 93 10.66 -18.80 -9.23
CA ALA A 93 11.80 -18.22 -9.92
C ALA A 93 12.26 -19.03 -11.15
N ARG A 94 11.60 -20.16 -11.45
CA ARG A 94 11.90 -21.08 -12.56
C ARG A 94 13.35 -21.58 -12.56
N VAL A 95 13.85 -21.91 -11.37
CA VAL A 95 15.20 -22.45 -11.17
C VAL A 95 15.16 -23.74 -10.38
N ASP A 96 16.30 -24.46 -10.33
CA ASP A 96 16.42 -25.63 -9.49
C ASP A 96 16.47 -25.27 -7.98
N ARG A 97 16.02 -26.18 -7.11
CA ARG A 97 16.03 -26.01 -5.64
C ARG A 97 17.43 -25.73 -5.09
N SER A 98 18.47 -26.31 -5.69
CA SER A 98 19.87 -26.05 -5.34
C SER A 98 20.25 -24.59 -5.59
N MET A 99 19.75 -23.98 -6.67
CA MET A 99 20.00 -22.57 -6.97
C MET A 99 19.44 -21.67 -5.87
N ILE A 100 18.20 -21.89 -5.41
CA ILE A 100 17.61 -21.14 -4.28
C ILE A 100 18.46 -21.29 -3.01
N THR A 101 18.95 -22.50 -2.74
CA THR A 101 19.82 -22.74 -1.58
C THR A 101 21.15 -21.98 -1.70
N ASN A 102 21.72 -21.88 -2.90
CA ASN A 102 22.93 -21.10 -3.13
C ASN A 102 22.70 -19.59 -3.00
N LEU A 103 21.55 -19.08 -3.47
CA LEU A 103 21.15 -17.69 -3.31
C LEU A 103 20.99 -17.31 -1.83
N LEU A 104 20.29 -18.13 -1.05
CA LEU A 104 20.06 -17.91 0.38
C LEU A 104 21.33 -17.97 1.24
N ASN A 105 22.38 -18.62 0.73
CA ASN A 105 23.69 -18.74 1.37
C ASN A 105 24.73 -17.77 0.78
N GLY A 106 24.34 -16.90 -0.17
CA GLY A 106 25.26 -15.95 -0.81
C GLY A 106 26.33 -16.58 -1.71
N LYS A 107 26.23 -17.88 -2.00
CA LYS A 107 27.20 -18.60 -2.84
C LYS A 107 27.09 -18.26 -4.32
N ARG A 108 25.93 -17.73 -4.74
CA ARG A 108 25.66 -17.28 -6.11
C ARG A 108 24.84 -16.01 -6.09
N GLN A 109 25.03 -15.19 -7.12
CA GLN A 109 24.14 -14.08 -7.43
C GLN A 109 23.06 -14.53 -8.42
N PRO A 110 21.84 -14.00 -8.33
CA PRO A 110 20.78 -14.31 -9.28
C PRO A 110 21.03 -13.58 -10.61
N GLY A 111 20.48 -14.14 -11.69
CA GLY A 111 20.31 -13.39 -12.93
C GLY A 111 19.13 -12.43 -12.84
N PHE A 112 19.03 -11.50 -13.78
CA PHE A 112 17.95 -10.51 -13.86
C PHE A 112 16.55 -11.14 -13.83
N GLU A 113 16.33 -12.21 -14.59
CA GLU A 113 15.03 -12.90 -14.65
C GLU A 113 14.66 -13.52 -13.30
N THR A 114 15.61 -14.18 -12.64
CA THR A 114 15.41 -14.79 -11.32
C THR A 114 15.08 -13.72 -10.27
N SER A 115 15.81 -12.61 -10.25
CA SER A 115 15.51 -11.48 -9.35
C SER A 115 14.13 -10.91 -9.59
N ARG A 116 13.76 -10.68 -10.85
CA ARG A 116 12.45 -10.16 -11.25
C ARG A 116 11.32 -11.11 -10.85
N ASP A 117 11.47 -12.39 -11.11
CA ASP A 117 10.41 -13.37 -10.88
C ASP A 117 10.20 -13.63 -9.38
N LEU A 118 11.28 -13.63 -8.58
CA LEU A 118 11.19 -13.61 -7.11
C LEU A 118 10.51 -12.35 -6.60
N ALA A 119 10.90 -11.17 -7.07
CA ALA A 119 10.27 -9.90 -6.68
C ALA A 119 8.76 -9.89 -6.98
N LYS A 120 8.36 -10.40 -8.15
CA LYS A 120 6.95 -10.56 -8.53
C LYS A 120 6.22 -11.53 -7.60
N HIS A 121 6.82 -12.67 -7.27
CA HIS A 121 6.23 -13.66 -6.37
C HIS A 121 5.91 -13.06 -4.99
N PHE A 122 6.83 -12.27 -4.43
CA PHE A 122 6.63 -11.55 -3.17
C PHE A 122 5.78 -10.27 -3.29
N LYS A 123 5.28 -9.95 -4.49
CA LYS A 123 4.51 -8.74 -4.80
C LYS A 123 5.26 -7.44 -4.46
N VAL A 124 6.57 -7.42 -4.70
CA VAL A 124 7.47 -6.29 -4.47
C VAL A 124 8.32 -6.02 -5.71
N PRO A 125 7.69 -5.64 -6.85
CA PRO A 125 8.44 -5.37 -8.08
C PRO A 125 9.50 -4.29 -7.83
N GLY A 126 10.69 -4.49 -8.39
CA GLY A 126 11.80 -3.55 -8.25
C GLY A 126 12.65 -3.71 -6.98
N PHE A 127 12.23 -4.52 -6.00
CA PHE A 127 12.92 -4.63 -4.69
C PHE A 127 14.40 -5.02 -4.77
N PHE A 128 14.80 -5.78 -5.80
CA PHE A 128 16.19 -6.21 -6.00
C PHE A 128 16.96 -5.40 -7.04
N SER A 129 16.29 -4.46 -7.73
CA SER A 129 16.87 -3.77 -8.90
C SER A 129 16.85 -2.25 -8.78
N ILE A 130 15.93 -1.70 -8.00
CA ILE A 130 15.88 -0.27 -7.70
C ILE A 130 16.96 0.03 -6.68
N GLY A 131 17.73 1.11 -6.92
CA GLY A 131 18.76 1.58 -6.01
C GLY A 131 18.18 2.03 -4.67
N PRO A 132 18.98 2.03 -3.58
CA PRO A 132 18.48 2.35 -2.26
C PRO A 132 17.91 3.78 -2.14
N GLU A 133 18.48 4.74 -2.87
CA GLU A 133 18.00 6.12 -2.94
C GLU A 133 16.57 6.20 -3.48
N GLU A 134 16.37 5.69 -4.70
CA GLU A 134 15.08 5.70 -5.38
C GLU A 134 14.04 4.91 -4.56
N ALA A 135 14.42 3.76 -3.98
CA ALA A 135 13.53 2.97 -3.14
C ALA A 135 13.09 3.73 -1.87
N LEU A 136 13.99 4.45 -1.22
CA LEU A 136 13.68 5.26 -0.03
C LEU A 136 12.80 6.45 -0.38
N LEU A 137 13.13 7.19 -1.44
CA LEU A 137 12.35 8.35 -1.87
C LEU A 137 10.93 7.97 -2.29
N ALA A 138 10.78 6.92 -3.09
CA ALA A 138 9.47 6.39 -3.46
C ALA A 138 8.68 5.86 -2.25
N ALA A 139 9.36 5.36 -1.21
CA ALA A 139 8.71 4.93 0.02
C ALA A 139 8.26 6.10 0.90
N LEU A 140 8.97 7.24 0.85
CA LEU A 140 8.73 8.46 1.62
C LEU A 140 7.72 9.42 0.98
N GLU A 141 7.56 9.40 -0.34
CA GLU A 141 6.64 10.27 -1.07
C GLU A 141 5.21 10.30 -0.47
N PRO A 142 4.55 9.16 -0.17
CA PRO A 142 3.23 9.18 0.45
C PRO A 142 3.21 9.82 1.84
N VAL A 143 4.32 9.79 2.58
CA VAL A 143 4.43 10.40 3.91
C VAL A 143 4.50 11.92 3.77
N LEU A 144 5.25 12.41 2.79
CA LEU A 144 5.34 13.85 2.49
C LEU A 144 4.01 14.40 1.99
N GLU A 145 3.32 13.69 1.10
CA GLU A 145 1.98 14.08 0.65
C GLU A 145 1.01 14.20 1.83
N GLN A 146 1.03 13.22 2.75
CA GLN A 146 0.22 13.26 3.97
C GLN A 146 0.58 14.44 4.87
N ALA A 147 1.88 14.72 5.06
CA ALA A 147 2.35 15.84 5.86
C ALA A 147 1.90 17.20 5.28
N ARG A 148 1.96 17.37 3.94
CA ARG A 148 1.49 18.55 3.21
C ARG A 148 -0.01 18.75 3.38
N MET A 149 -0.82 17.72 3.15
CA MET A 149 -2.27 17.79 3.35
C MET A 149 -2.65 18.20 4.78
N LEU A 150 -1.95 17.65 5.79
CA LEU A 150 -2.18 18.02 7.19
C LEU A 150 -1.80 19.48 7.47
N ALA A 151 -0.72 19.99 6.87
CA ALA A 151 -0.31 21.38 7.02
C ALA A 151 -1.32 22.34 6.37
N GLU A 152 -1.83 22.02 5.18
CA GLU A 152 -2.87 22.81 4.50
C GLU A 152 -4.16 22.89 5.32
N LEU A 153 -4.62 21.75 5.86
CA LEU A 153 -5.81 21.72 6.72
C LEU A 153 -5.63 22.58 7.99
N LYS A 154 -4.45 22.52 8.62
CA LYS A 154 -4.11 23.40 9.75
C LYS A 154 -4.10 24.87 9.34
N GLY A 155 -3.50 25.20 8.20
CA GLY A 155 -3.45 26.56 7.65
C GLY A 155 -4.85 27.14 7.44
N HIS A 156 -5.74 26.40 6.79
CA HIS A 156 -7.13 26.82 6.59
C HIS A 156 -7.93 26.90 7.90
N GLN A 157 -7.63 26.05 8.89
CA GLN A 157 -8.26 26.14 10.20
C GLN A 157 -7.80 27.39 10.96
N VAL A 158 -6.51 27.73 10.91
CA VAL A 158 -5.96 28.96 11.49
C VAL A 158 -6.54 30.20 10.79
N GLU A 159 -6.65 30.19 9.47
CA GLU A 159 -7.24 31.28 8.70
C GLU A 159 -8.73 31.47 9.03
N ARG A 160 -9.50 30.38 9.17
CA ARG A 160 -10.92 30.44 9.59
C ARG A 160 -11.10 30.86 11.04
N VAL A 161 -10.18 30.49 11.94
CA VAL A 161 -10.19 30.93 13.35
C VAL A 161 -9.79 32.40 13.46
N ALA A 162 -8.83 32.87 12.67
CA ALA A 162 -8.49 34.29 12.58
C ALA A 162 -9.65 35.12 12.00
N LEU A 163 -10.40 34.59 11.02
CA LEU A 163 -11.62 35.22 10.50
C LEU A 163 -12.79 35.22 11.50
N ARG A 164 -12.79 34.33 12.50
CA ARG A 164 -13.80 34.25 13.57
C ARG A 164 -13.35 34.91 14.88
N GLY A 165 -12.10 35.36 14.97
CA GLY A 165 -11.49 35.97 16.16
C GLY A 165 -12.02 37.35 16.55
N SER A 166 -13.17 37.77 16.03
CA SER A 166 -13.89 38.95 16.51
C SER A 166 -14.83 38.69 17.68
N THR A 167 -15.15 37.44 18.06
CA THR A 167 -15.91 37.19 19.32
C THR A 167 -15.70 35.78 19.89
N ALA A 168 -15.00 35.70 21.03
CA ALA A 168 -15.12 34.73 22.14
C ALA A 168 -15.18 33.20 21.88
N GLY A 169 -14.29 32.46 22.58
CA GLY A 169 -14.62 31.13 23.10
C GLY A 169 -13.80 29.94 22.58
N SER A 170 -12.53 29.83 22.94
CA SER A 170 -11.66 28.68 22.61
C SER A 170 -12.18 27.33 23.14
N ASP A 171 -12.98 27.34 24.22
CA ASP A 171 -13.44 26.12 24.89
C ASP A 171 -14.74 25.56 24.31
N GLU A 172 -15.53 26.38 23.62
CA GLU A 172 -16.75 25.94 22.94
C GLU A 172 -16.42 25.35 21.56
N LEU A 173 -15.46 25.97 20.87
CA LEU A 173 -14.94 25.47 19.59
C LEU A 173 -14.21 24.14 19.71
N ALA A 174 -13.48 23.89 20.80
CA ALA A 174 -12.84 22.59 21.03
C ALA A 174 -13.88 21.46 21.19
N ARG A 175 -15.06 21.78 21.75
CA ARG A 175 -16.18 20.82 21.88
C ARG A 175 -16.89 20.62 20.55
N GLU A 176 -17.14 21.70 19.80
CA GLU A 176 -17.73 21.60 18.46
C GLU A 176 -16.85 20.84 17.47
N LEU A 177 -15.52 21.04 17.51
CA LEU A 177 -14.58 20.33 16.66
C LEU A 177 -14.56 18.83 16.96
N ASN A 178 -14.52 18.45 18.24
CA ASN A 178 -14.60 17.04 18.64
C ASN A 178 -15.95 16.41 18.24
N ALA A 179 -17.05 17.15 18.32
CA ALA A 179 -18.38 16.68 17.87
C ALA A 179 -18.43 16.48 16.35
N ALA A 180 -17.83 17.40 15.57
CA ALA A 180 -17.78 17.32 14.11
C ALA A 180 -16.90 16.17 13.62
N ILE A 181 -15.73 15.94 14.25
CA ILE A 181 -14.86 14.79 13.94
C ILE A 181 -15.59 13.47 14.20
N HIS A 182 -16.31 13.39 15.33
CA HIS A 182 -17.15 12.23 15.63
C HIS A 182 -18.23 12.02 14.56
N GLN A 183 -18.95 13.07 14.14
CA GLN A 183 -19.96 12.95 13.08
C GLN A 183 -19.37 12.49 11.74
N VAL A 184 -18.20 12.98 11.32
CA VAL A 184 -17.56 12.54 10.06
C VAL A 184 -17.14 11.08 10.15
N LEU A 185 -16.59 10.64 11.29
CA LEU A 185 -16.24 9.25 11.51
C LEU A 185 -17.48 8.35 11.53
N THR A 186 -18.57 8.77 12.19
CA THR A 186 -19.83 8.01 12.22
C THR A 186 -20.48 7.96 10.85
N THR A 187 -20.48 9.05 10.08
CA THR A 187 -21.02 9.07 8.72
C THR A 187 -20.17 8.20 7.78
N ALA A 188 -18.85 8.22 7.91
CA ALA A 188 -17.96 7.36 7.13
C ALA A 188 -18.12 5.87 7.50
N GLN A 189 -18.37 5.57 8.78
CA GLN A 189 -18.69 4.21 9.24
C GLN A 189 -20.07 3.77 8.76
N ALA A 190 -21.08 4.64 8.80
CA ALA A 190 -22.41 4.37 8.26
C ALA A 190 -22.36 4.15 6.74
N MET A 191 -21.59 4.96 6.00
CA MET A 191 -21.39 4.78 4.56
C MET A 191 -20.68 3.46 4.22
N ARG A 192 -19.76 3.00 5.09
CA ARG A 192 -19.13 1.67 4.99
C ARG A 192 -20.08 0.54 5.36
N GLN A 193 -20.96 0.73 6.32
CA GLN A 193 -21.99 -0.25 6.70
C GLN A 193 -23.12 -0.33 5.66
N THR A 194 -23.47 0.77 4.99
CA THR A 194 -24.44 0.76 3.88
C THR A 194 -23.88 0.18 2.58
N SER A 195 -22.57 -0.05 2.49
CA SER A 195 -21.95 -0.72 1.34
C SER A 195 -21.64 -2.20 1.57
N GLU A 196 -21.97 -2.74 2.75
CA GLU A 196 -21.94 -4.17 3.05
C GLU A 196 -23.21 -4.60 3.83
N GLU A 197 -24.34 -4.74 3.13
CA GLU A 197 -25.35 -5.77 3.44
C GLU A 197 -26.06 -6.22 2.15
N PRO A 198 -26.40 -7.51 2.02
CA PRO A 198 -26.99 -8.08 0.82
C PRO A 198 -28.45 -7.64 0.68
N ASP A 199 -28.78 -7.30 -0.57
CA ASP A 199 -30.09 -7.02 -1.15
C ASP A 199 -31.23 -7.87 -0.56
N ASP A 200 -31.96 -7.29 0.40
CA ASP A 200 -33.22 -7.79 0.95
C ASP A 200 -34.38 -6.91 0.48
N ASP A 201 -34.37 -6.55 -0.81
CA ASP A 201 -35.50 -5.86 -1.44
C ASP A 201 -36.74 -6.79 -1.41
N PRO A 202 -37.80 -6.43 -0.66
CA PRO A 202 -39.01 -7.24 -0.56
C PRO A 202 -39.69 -7.41 -1.92
N GLU A 203 -39.53 -6.46 -2.84
CA GLU A 203 -40.09 -6.55 -4.19
C GLU A 203 -39.33 -7.58 -5.04
N LEU A 204 -38.00 -7.68 -4.90
CA LEU A 204 -37.20 -8.71 -5.57
C LEU A 204 -37.48 -10.10 -5.01
N ARG A 205 -37.75 -10.23 -3.71
CA ARG A 205 -38.21 -11.50 -3.11
C ARG A 205 -39.57 -11.92 -3.64
N GLU A 206 -40.53 -11.00 -3.70
CA GLU A 206 -41.86 -11.28 -4.26
C GLU A 206 -41.78 -11.63 -5.75
N LEU A 207 -40.91 -10.97 -6.53
CA LEU A 207 -40.61 -11.31 -7.92
C LEU A 207 -39.96 -12.70 -8.05
N THR A 208 -39.07 -13.06 -7.12
CA THR A 208 -38.36 -14.35 -7.13
C THR A 208 -39.29 -15.50 -6.75
N ASP A 209 -40.19 -15.28 -5.79
CA ASP A 209 -41.19 -16.27 -5.37
C ASP A 209 -42.29 -16.44 -6.42
N THR A 210 -42.73 -15.35 -7.06
CA THR A 210 -43.63 -15.44 -8.22
C THR A 210 -42.97 -16.18 -9.38
N MET A 211 -41.70 -15.90 -9.71
CA MET A 211 -40.92 -16.66 -10.71
C MET A 211 -40.80 -18.16 -10.38
N ARG A 212 -40.68 -18.49 -9.09
CA ARG A 212 -40.57 -19.88 -8.60
C ARG A 212 -41.90 -20.63 -8.66
N SER A 213 -43.02 -19.94 -8.49
CA SER A 213 -44.38 -20.50 -8.56
C SER A 213 -44.87 -20.80 -9.99
N LEU A 214 -44.16 -20.32 -11.02
CA LEU A 214 -44.54 -20.55 -12.41
C LEU A 214 -44.13 -21.97 -12.92
N PRO A 215 -44.98 -22.61 -13.75
CA PRO A 215 -44.65 -23.86 -14.44
C PRO A 215 -43.35 -23.73 -15.26
N ALA A 216 -42.56 -24.81 -15.33
CA ALA A 216 -41.25 -24.80 -15.99
C ALA A 216 -41.31 -24.39 -17.47
N SER A 217 -42.43 -24.65 -18.15
CA SER A 217 -42.69 -24.23 -19.53
C SER A 217 -42.80 -22.70 -19.69
N SER A 218 -43.36 -22.00 -18.69
CA SER A 218 -43.56 -20.55 -18.71
C SER A 218 -42.32 -19.76 -18.29
N ARG A 219 -41.46 -20.32 -17.42
CA ARG A 219 -40.18 -19.71 -17.02
C ARG A 219 -39.23 -19.49 -18.20
N LYS A 220 -39.24 -20.40 -19.18
CA LYS A 220 -38.34 -20.35 -20.34
C LYS A 220 -38.69 -19.19 -21.29
N GLY A 221 -39.97 -18.86 -21.44
CA GLY A 221 -40.44 -17.74 -22.26
C GLY A 221 -40.09 -16.38 -21.66
N VAL A 222 -40.26 -16.21 -20.34
CA VAL A 222 -39.97 -14.95 -19.64
C VAL A 222 -38.47 -14.64 -19.61
N MET A 223 -37.62 -15.66 -19.41
CA MET A 223 -36.15 -15.52 -19.48
C MET A 223 -35.62 -15.26 -20.90
N GLY A 224 -36.42 -15.51 -21.94
CA GLY A 224 -36.12 -15.12 -23.32
C GLY A 224 -36.40 -13.64 -23.56
N ALA A 225 -37.54 -13.15 -23.08
CA ALA A 225 -37.93 -11.75 -23.20
C ALA A 225 -37.02 -10.80 -22.39
N LEU A 226 -36.67 -11.17 -21.15
CA LEU A 226 -35.75 -10.38 -20.32
C LEU A 226 -34.34 -10.29 -20.93
N ARG A 227 -33.84 -11.36 -21.56
CA ARG A 227 -32.54 -11.34 -22.26
C ARG A 227 -32.54 -10.42 -23.48
N SER A 228 -33.67 -10.34 -24.18
CA SER A 228 -33.84 -9.43 -25.32
C SER A 228 -33.93 -7.96 -24.89
N ALA A 229 -34.53 -7.68 -23.73
CA ALA A 229 -34.63 -6.32 -23.19
C ALA A 229 -33.32 -5.80 -22.58
N VAL A 230 -32.47 -6.69 -22.04
CA VAL A 230 -31.17 -6.36 -21.43
C VAL A 230 -30.01 -6.39 -22.45
N GLY A 231 -30.28 -6.63 -23.74
CA GLY A 231 -29.28 -6.51 -24.80
C GLY A 231 -28.18 -7.58 -24.79
N LEU A 232 -28.40 -8.72 -24.14
CA LEU A 232 -27.44 -9.83 -24.09
C LEU A 232 -27.79 -10.89 -25.15
N ALA A 233 -27.78 -10.50 -26.43
CA ALA A 233 -27.76 -11.44 -27.55
C ALA A 233 -26.29 -11.73 -27.91
N ARG A 234 -25.80 -12.93 -27.58
CA ARG A 234 -24.52 -13.42 -28.10
C ARG A 234 -24.74 -13.89 -29.54
N ASN A 235 -23.97 -13.29 -30.45
CA ASN A 235 -23.76 -13.73 -31.83
C ASN A 235 -23.45 -15.22 -31.89
N ASN A 236 -24.26 -15.97 -32.64
CA ASN A 236 -23.83 -17.18 -33.29
C ASN A 236 -23.93 -16.97 -34.81
N ASP A 237 -22.90 -17.46 -35.47
CA ASP A 237 -22.66 -17.61 -36.91
C ASP A 237 -22.12 -16.40 -37.68
N GLN A 238 -20.79 -16.42 -37.86
CA GLN A 238 -20.18 -16.71 -39.17
C GLN A 238 -18.74 -17.24 -38.99
N GLY A 239 -18.48 -18.47 -39.47
CA GLY A 239 -17.13 -19.06 -39.60
C GLY A 239 -17.05 -20.51 -39.19
#